data_AF-A0A7V8TWW3-F1
#
_entry.id   AF-A0A7V8TWW3-F1
#
_cell.length_a   1.000
_cell.length_b   1.000
_cell.length_c   1.000
_cell.angle_alpha   90.00
_cell.angle_beta   90.00
_cell.angle_gamma   90.00
#
_symmetry.space_group_name_H-M   'P 1'
#
loop_
_entity.id
_entity.type
_entity.pdbx_description
1 polymer ?
#
loop_
_entity_poly.entity_id
_entity_poly.type
_entity_poly.pdbx_seq_one_letter_code
_entity_poly.pdbx_strand_id
1 'polypeptide(L)'
;MNYLFISILCFLLIIGCQTIENKSQKVIKNENKKLSQFLQKSEKKLKISMGEPDEIVYDDNGVKFFIYTKKKYNITCERRFEIDKSEMIVGFSSKGCF
;
A
#
# COMPACT_ATOMS: atom_id res chain seq x y z
N MET A 1 -36.03 5.63 -29.65
CA MET A 1 -35.49 4.31 -29.24
C MET A 1 -33.96 4.29 -29.09
N ASN A 2 -33.18 4.99 -29.95
CA ASN A 2 -31.70 4.95 -29.88
C ASN A 2 -31.07 5.68 -28.66
N TYR A 3 -31.60 6.86 -28.27
CA TYR A 3 -31.07 7.64 -27.14
C TYR A 3 -31.26 6.99 -25.77
N LEU A 4 -32.35 6.24 -25.58
CA LEU A 4 -32.67 5.58 -24.32
C LEU A 4 -31.72 4.41 -24.04
N PHE A 5 -31.34 3.69 -25.10
CA PHE A 5 -30.34 2.61 -25.03
C PHE A 5 -28.93 3.13 -24.71
N ILE A 6 -28.52 4.24 -25.34
CA ILE A 6 -27.24 4.90 -25.06
C ILE A 6 -27.18 5.40 -23.60
N SER A 7 -28.26 5.97 -23.09
CA SER A 7 -28.35 6.44 -21.70
C SER A 7 -28.17 5.30 -20.69
N ILE A 8 -28.82 4.15 -20.92
CA ILE A 8 -28.69 2.96 -20.08
C ILE A 8 -27.25 2.42 -20.10
N LEU A 9 -26.63 2.38 -21.27
CA LEU A 9 -25.23 1.94 -21.40
C LEU A 9 -24.27 2.85 -20.62
N CYS A 10 -24.44 4.17 -20.74
CA CYS A 10 -23.66 5.14 -19.95
C CYS A 10 -23.86 4.94 -18.44
N PHE A 11 -25.08 4.68 -17.99
CA PHE A 11 -25.36 4.45 -16.57
C PHE A 11 -24.65 3.20 -16.03
N LEU A 12 -24.63 2.10 -16.81
CA LEU A 12 -23.91 0.87 -16.45
C LEU A 12 -22.39 1.09 -16.33
N LEU A 13 -21.80 1.92 -17.20
CA LEU A 13 -20.37 2.26 -17.13
C LEU A 13 -20.03 3.04 -15.86
N ILE A 14 -20.89 3.97 -15.44
CA ILE A 14 -20.69 4.75 -14.20
C ILE A 14 -20.76 3.83 -12.98
N ILE A 15 -21.72 2.89 -12.92
CA ILE A 15 -21.82 1.90 -11.84
C ILE A 15 -20.57 0.99 -11.80
N GLY A 16 -20.08 0.58 -12.97
CA GLY A 16 -18.86 -0.22 -13.10
C GLY A 16 -17.63 0.49 -12.52
N CYS A 17 -17.45 1.77 -12.86
CA CYS A 17 -16.34 2.58 -12.36
C CYS A 17 -16.37 2.72 -10.82
N GLN A 18 -17.55 3.03 -10.27
CA GLN A 18 -17.74 3.12 -8.82
C GLN A 18 -17.43 1.80 -8.10
N THR A 19 -17.80 0.67 -8.70
CA THR A 19 -17.52 -0.65 -8.14
C THR A 19 -16.02 -0.96 -8.09
N ILE A 20 -15.28 -0.61 -9.15
CA ILE A 20 -13.83 -0.78 -9.21
C ILE A 20 -13.14 0.09 -8.16
N GLU A 21 -13.55 1.36 -8.04
CA GLU A 21 -13.03 2.27 -7.03
C GLU A 21 -13.26 1.74 -5.62
N ASN A 22 -14.49 1.31 -5.29
CA ASN A 22 -14.83 0.78 -3.99
C ASN A 22 -13.99 -0.47 -3.63
N LYS A 23 -13.77 -1.37 -4.60
CA LYS A 23 -12.90 -2.54 -4.41
C LYS A 23 -11.45 -2.12 -4.17
N SER A 24 -10.92 -1.18 -4.95
CA SER A 24 -9.57 -0.65 -4.79
C SER A 24 -9.36 -0.02 -3.42
N GLN A 25 -10.27 0.87 -2.99
CA GLN A 25 -10.22 1.51 -1.68
C GLN A 25 -10.28 0.50 -0.53
N LYS A 26 -11.06 -0.59 -0.67
CA LYS A 26 -11.12 -1.65 0.34
C LYS A 26 -9.77 -2.36 0.51
N VAL A 27 -9.05 -2.60 -0.58
CA VAL A 27 -7.71 -3.20 -0.54
C VAL A 27 -6.72 -2.28 0.16
N ILE A 28 -6.72 -0.98 -0.19
CA ILE A 28 -5.85 0.03 0.45
C ILE A 28 -6.13 0.10 1.96
N LYS A 29 -7.40 0.16 2.37
CA LYS A 29 -7.77 0.20 3.81
C LYS A 29 -7.29 -1.04 4.55
N ASN A 30 -7.40 -2.21 3.94
CA ASN A 30 -6.96 -3.46 4.55
C ASN A 30 -5.43 -3.55 4.66
N GLU A 31 -4.70 -3.08 3.65
CA GLU A 31 -3.24 -2.99 3.67
C GLU A 31 -2.79 -2.04 4.77
N ASN A 32 -3.33 -0.82 4.81
CA ASN A 32 -3.01 0.16 5.83
C ASN A 32 -3.30 -0.36 7.24
N LYS A 33 -4.42 -1.07 7.44
CA LYS A 33 -4.76 -1.68 8.73
C LYS A 33 -3.72 -2.72 9.18
N LYS A 34 -3.12 -3.47 8.25
CA LYS A 34 -2.06 -4.43 8.58
C LYS A 34 -0.76 -3.71 8.91
N LEU A 35 -0.33 -2.79 8.07
CA LEU A 35 0.95 -2.09 8.23
C LEU A 35 0.96 -1.17 9.47
N SER A 36 -0.19 -0.56 9.80
CA SER A 36 -0.32 0.29 10.98
C SER A 36 -0.09 -0.46 12.31
N GLN A 37 -0.19 -1.79 12.33
CA GLN A 37 0.08 -2.59 13.53
C GLN A 37 1.56 -2.55 13.94
N PHE A 38 2.44 -2.18 13.02
CA PHE A 38 3.88 -2.05 13.28
C PHE A 38 4.28 -0.67 13.82
N LEU A 39 3.40 0.33 13.73
CA LEU A 39 3.67 1.64 14.32
C LEU A 39 3.99 1.50 15.81
N GLN A 40 5.02 2.21 16.25
CA GLN A 40 5.53 2.17 17.63
C GLN A 40 5.95 0.75 18.08
N LYS A 41 6.30 -0.13 17.14
CA LYS A 41 6.97 -1.40 17.41
C LYS A 41 8.42 -1.30 16.97
N SER A 42 9.27 -2.17 17.51
CA SER A 42 10.68 -2.21 17.14
C SER A 42 10.88 -2.79 15.74
N GLU A 43 11.96 -2.38 15.08
CA GLU A 43 12.36 -2.92 13.78
C GLU A 43 12.57 -4.44 13.82
N LYS A 44 13.00 -4.99 14.98
CA LYS A 44 13.12 -6.43 15.18
C LYS A 44 11.78 -7.15 15.06
N LYS A 45 10.70 -6.59 15.62
CA LYS A 45 9.36 -7.18 15.52
C LYS A 45 8.85 -7.15 14.07
N LEU A 46 9.15 -6.07 13.35
CA LEU A 46 8.87 -5.98 11.93
C LEU A 46 9.62 -7.09 11.16
N LYS A 47 10.93 -7.25 11.38
CA LYS A 47 11.74 -8.29 10.74
C LYS A 47 11.28 -9.71 11.05
N ILE A 48 10.83 -10.00 12.28
CA ILE A 48 10.25 -11.30 12.63
C ILE A 48 8.99 -11.59 11.79
N SER A 49 8.16 -10.57 11.56
CA SER A 49 6.90 -10.75 10.83
C SER A 49 7.04 -10.70 9.31
N MET A 50 8.00 -9.93 8.78
CA MET A 50 8.13 -9.64 7.36
C MET A 50 9.39 -10.20 6.71
N GLY A 51 10.37 -10.64 7.50
CA GLY A 51 11.71 -10.99 7.05
C GLY A 51 12.66 -9.78 7.04
N GLU A 52 13.87 -10.00 6.54
CA GLU A 52 14.82 -8.91 6.27
C GLU A 52 14.32 -8.02 5.14
N PRO A 53 14.59 -6.70 5.20
CA PRO A 53 14.26 -5.79 4.10
C PRO A 53 15.10 -6.10 2.87
N ASP A 54 14.52 -5.86 1.69
CA ASP A 54 15.23 -6.00 0.42
C ASP A 54 16.29 -4.90 0.26
N GLU A 55 15.97 -3.69 0.73
CA GLU A 55 16.89 -2.55 0.72
C GLU A 55 16.75 -1.74 2.02
N ILE A 56 17.86 -1.13 2.43
CA ILE A 56 17.91 -0.16 3.52
C ILE A 56 18.41 1.15 2.91
N VAL A 57 17.59 2.20 2.99
CA VAL A 57 17.92 3.52 2.43
C VAL A 57 17.86 4.57 3.52
N TYR A 58 18.60 5.66 3.32
CA TYR A 58 18.59 6.83 4.19
C TYR A 58 18.17 8.03 3.34
N ASP A 59 17.32 8.91 3.87
CA ASP A 59 17.07 10.20 3.22
C ASP A 59 18.21 11.19 3.47
N ASP A 60 18.11 12.37 2.87
CA ASP A 60 19.10 13.45 3.02
C ASP A 60 19.22 13.96 4.47
N ASN A 61 18.21 13.68 5.31
CA ASN A 61 18.20 14.02 6.74
C ASN A 61 18.74 12.89 7.62
N GLY A 62 19.17 11.77 7.03
CA GLY A 62 19.66 10.59 7.72
C GLY A 62 18.57 9.70 8.33
N VAL A 63 17.31 9.88 7.94
CA VAL A 63 16.18 9.03 8.36
C VAL A 63 16.30 7.69 7.68
N LYS A 64 16.24 6.61 8.46
CA LYS A 64 16.41 5.23 8.01
C LYS A 64 15.09 4.66 7.51
N PHE A 65 15.12 4.01 6.35
CA PHE A 65 13.96 3.32 5.80
C PHE A 65 14.28 1.86 5.48
N PHE A 66 13.38 0.97 5.86
CA PHE A 66 13.33 -0.40 5.34
C PHE A 66 12.39 -0.48 4.16
N ILE A 67 12.89 -1.02 3.05
CA ILE A 67 12.16 -1.20 1.80
C ILE A 67 11.93 -2.69 1.59
N TYR A 68 10.66 -3.06 1.41
CA TYR A 68 10.24 -4.41 1.06
C TYR A 68 9.54 -4.39 -0.29
N THR A 69 10.07 -5.13 -1.24
CA THR A 69 9.67 -5.10 -2.64
C THR A 69 9.25 -6.49 -3.11
N LYS A 70 8.03 -6.62 -3.63
CA LYS A 70 7.53 -7.87 -4.24
C LYS A 70 6.92 -7.57 -5.60
N LYS A 71 7.24 -8.39 -6.61
CA LYS A 71 6.67 -8.27 -7.95
C LYS A 71 5.55 -9.28 -8.15
N LYS A 72 4.39 -8.82 -8.61
CA LYS A 72 3.23 -9.67 -8.96
C LYS A 72 2.53 -9.10 -10.18
N TYR A 73 2.28 -9.94 -11.18
CA TYR A 73 1.65 -9.52 -12.46
C TYR A 73 2.31 -8.29 -13.10
N ASN A 74 3.65 -8.27 -13.12
CA ASN A 74 4.47 -7.15 -13.58
C ASN A 74 4.32 -5.83 -12.79
N ILE A 75 3.57 -5.84 -11.69
CA ILE A 75 3.42 -4.68 -10.80
C ILE A 75 4.26 -4.91 -9.55
N THR A 76 5.02 -3.88 -9.19
CA THR A 76 5.86 -3.89 -8.00
C THR A 76 5.07 -3.34 -6.82
N CYS A 77 4.89 -4.18 -5.81
CA CYS A 77 4.40 -3.80 -4.49
C CYS A 77 5.61 -3.45 -3.62
N GLU A 78 5.71 -2.18 -3.27
CA GLU A 78 6.76 -1.62 -2.43
C GLU A 78 6.16 -1.18 -1.11
N ARG A 79 6.75 -1.58 0.01
CA ARG A 79 6.42 -1.12 1.36
C ARG A 79 7.64 -0.44 1.95
N ARG A 80 7.47 0.78 2.43
CA ARG A 80 8.50 1.51 3.16
C ARG A 80 8.11 1.64 4.61
N PHE A 81 9.06 1.42 5.50
CA PHE A 81 8.92 1.70 6.92
C PHE A 81 10.00 2.67 7.35
N GLU A 82 9.58 3.74 8.01
CA GLU A 82 10.47 4.75 8.59
C GLU A 82 10.87 4.34 10.00
N ILE A 83 12.16 4.40 10.28
CA ILE A 83 12.75 3.93 11.53
C ILE A 83 13.49 5.09 12.19
N ASP A 84 13.15 5.35 13.44
CA ASP A 84 13.82 6.37 14.23
C ASP A 84 15.15 5.88 14.84
N LYS A 85 15.83 6.78 15.56
CA LYS A 85 17.10 6.47 16.23
C LYS A 85 16.96 5.47 17.39
N SER A 86 15.74 5.22 17.86
CA SER A 86 15.44 4.23 18.91
C SER A 86 15.10 2.87 18.31
N GLU A 87 15.30 2.68 17.00
CA GLU A 87 14.97 1.46 16.25
C GLU A 87 13.47 1.15 16.25
N MET A 88 12.64 2.19 16.32
CA MET A 88 11.17 2.08 16.34
C MET A 88 10.57 2.54 15.03
N ILE A 89 9.50 1.86 14.60
CA ILE A 89 8.76 2.24 13.40
C ILE A 89 7.88 3.45 13.71
N VAL A 90 8.15 4.57 13.04
CA VAL A 90 7.42 5.84 13.22
C VAL A 90 6.49 6.17 12.05
N GLY A 91 6.73 5.57 10.89
CA GLY A 91 5.94 5.79 9.68
C GLY A 91 5.93 4.56 8.76
N PHE A 92 4.94 4.50 7.88
CA PHE A 92 4.92 3.51 6.80
C PHE A 92 4.24 4.07 5.56
N SER A 93 4.61 3.54 4.40
CA SER A 93 3.90 3.77 3.14
C SER A 93 3.89 2.50 2.30
N SER A 94 2.92 2.36 1.40
CA SER A 94 2.87 1.26 0.45
C SER A 94 2.40 1.73 -0.91
N LYS A 95 2.96 1.14 -1.97
CA LYS A 95 2.64 1.47 -3.36
C LYS A 95 2.56 0.19 -4.18
N GLY A 96 1.53 0.07 -5.02
CA GLY A 96 1.39 -1.08 -5.92
C GLY A 96 1.01 -2.40 -5.23
N CYS A 97 0.48 -2.34 -4.00
CA CYS A 97 0.14 -3.52 -3.21
C CYS A 97 -1.36 -3.84 -3.29
N PHE A 98 -1.73 -4.80 -4.14
CA PHE A 98 -3.11 -5.26 -4.37
C PHE A 98 -3.23 -6.76 -4.62
#